data_AF-A0A534S3C0-F1
#
_entry.id   AF-A0A534S3C0-F1
#
_cell.length_a   1.000
_cell.length_b   1.000
_cell.length_c   1.000
_cell.angle_alpha   90.00
_cell.angle_beta   90.00
_cell.angle_gamma   90.00
#
_symmetry.space_group_name_H-M   'P 1'
#
loop_
_entity.id
_entity.type
_entity.pdbx_description
1 polymer ?
#
loop_
_entity_poly.entity_id
_entity_poly.type
_entity_poly.pdbx_seq_one_letter_code
_entity_poly.pdbx_strand_id
1 'polypeptide(L)' 'MARVTVEDCLDKVSSRFDLVLLASIRAKQLLKGAKPVIKSDNRDIVIALREIAAGKVRWAVPQT' A
#
# COMPACT_ATOMS: atom_id res chain seq x y z
N MET A 1 -1.29 13.92 -11.76
CA MET A 1 -1.43 12.47 -11.55
C MET A 1 -0.07 11.92 -11.17
N ALA A 2 0.23 11.81 -9.88
CA ALA A 2 1.55 11.36 -9.47
C ALA A 2 1.69 9.87 -9.83
N ARG A 3 2.76 9.54 -10.56
CA ARG A 3 3.10 8.19 -10.98
C ARG A 3 3.68 7.46 -9.76
N VAL A 4 2.99 6.46 -9.23
CA VAL A 4 3.56 5.48 -8.31
C VAL A 4 3.86 4.25 -9.15
N THR A 5 5.06 3.69 -9.06
CA THR A 5 5.42 2.52 -9.85
C THR A 5 5.41 1.27 -9.00
N VAL A 6 5.39 0.11 -9.67
CA VAL A 6 5.37 -1.19 -8.98
C VAL A 6 6.73 -1.46 -8.35
N GLU A 7 7.79 -0.97 -8.96
CA GLU A 7 9.17 -1.06 -8.48
C GLU A 7 9.33 -0.39 -7.12
N ASP A 8 8.77 0.82 -6.93
CA ASP A 8 8.78 1.54 -5.63
C ASP A 8 8.16 0.71 -4.50
N CYS A 9 7.16 -0.12 -4.84
CA CYS A 9 6.48 -0.97 -3.88
C CYS A 9 7.28 -2.25 -3.61
N LEU A 10 7.90 -2.84 -4.62
CA LEU A 10 8.66 -4.09 -4.50
C LEU A 10 9.94 -3.94 -3.67
N ASP A 11 10.51 -2.74 -3.58
CA ASP A 11 11.58 -2.46 -2.61
C ASP A 11 11.14 -2.62 -1.14
N LYS A 12 9.83 -2.66 -0.88
CA LYS A 12 9.23 -2.79 0.45
C LYS A 12 8.54 -4.13 0.69
N VAL A 13 8.31 -4.92 -0.35
CA VAL A 13 7.64 -6.23 -0.25
C VAL A 13 8.36 -7.25 -1.12
N SER A 14 8.69 -8.40 -0.54
CA SER A 14 9.48 -9.47 -1.16
C SER A 14 8.78 -10.19 -2.32
N SER A 15 7.45 -10.12 -2.42
CA SER A 15 6.66 -10.79 -3.46
C SER A 15 5.60 -9.88 -4.07
N ARG A 16 5.39 -10.03 -5.38
CA ARG A 16 4.30 -9.35 -6.11
C ARG A 16 2.93 -9.81 -5.60
N PHE A 17 2.80 -11.07 -5.19
CA PHE A 17 1.55 -11.58 -4.61
C PHE A 17 1.27 -10.92 -3.25
N ASP A 18 2.30 -10.77 -2.42
CA ASP A 18 2.19 -10.09 -1.13
C ASP A 18 1.85 -8.62 -1.31
N LEU A 19 2.41 -7.96 -2.32
CA LEU A 19 2.06 -6.58 -2.67
C LEU A 19 0.58 -6.46 -3.01
N VAL A 20 0.06 -7.33 -3.89
CA VAL A 20 -1.37 -7.31 -4.28
C VAL A 20 -2.27 -7.56 -3.08
N LEU A 21 -1.91 -8.52 -2.23
CA LEU A 21 -2.69 -8.86 -1.03
C LEU A 21 -2.68 -7.71 -0.02
N LEU A 22 -1.50 -7.16 0.29
CA LEU A 22 -1.32 -6.05 1.23
C LEU A 22 -2.07 -4.80 0.75
N ALA A 23 -1.92 -4.44 -0.52
CA ALA A 23 -2.62 -3.31 -1.12
C ALA A 23 -4.14 -3.49 -1.08
N SER A 24 -4.63 -4.70 -1.38
CA SER A 24 -6.07 -5.01 -1.33
C SER A 24 -6.64 -4.91 0.08
N ILE A 25 -5.92 -5.45 1.08
CA ILE A 25 -6.33 -5.37 2.48
C ILE A 25 -6.34 -3.90 2.93
N ARG A 26 -5.29 -3.15 2.63
CA ARG A 26 -5.18 -1.75 3.03
C ARG A 26 -6.23 -0.87 2.35
N ALA A 27 -6.47 -1.04 1.06
CA ALA A 27 -7.53 -0.33 0.35
C ALA A 27 -8.92 -0.61 0.95
N LYS A 28 -9.20 -1.86 1.36
CA LYS A 28 -10.44 -2.19 2.09
C LYS A 28 -10.54 -1.47 3.44
N GLN A 29 -9.43 -1.27 4.15
CA GLN A 29 -9.45 -0.50 5.40
C GLN A 29 -9.78 0.97 5.14
N LEU A 30 -9.18 1.58 4.11
CA LEU A 30 -9.47 2.96 3.71
C LEU A 30 -10.94 3.13 3.30
N LEU A 31 -11.48 2.19 2.52
CA LEU A 31 -12.91 2.15 2.16
C LEU A 31 -13.84 2.04 3.38
N LYS A 32 -13.38 1.38 4.45
CA LYS A 32 -14.11 1.29 5.73
C LYS A 32 -13.99 2.55 6.60
N GLY A 33 -13.33 3.61 6.11
CA GLY A 33 -13.15 4.87 6.82
C GLY A 33 -11.86 4.94 7.67
N ALA A 34 -10.92 4.02 7.47
CA ALA A 34 -9.60 4.16 8.11
C ALA A 34 -8.91 5.42 7.60
N LYS A 35 -8.22 6.13 8.49
CA LYS A 35 -7.51 7.35 8.11
C LYS A 35 -6.31 7.02 7.21
N PRO A 36 -6.18 7.68 6.04
CA PRO A 36 -5.00 7.55 5.22
C PRO A 36 -3.82 8.25 5.90
N VAL A 37 -2.65 7.60 5.87
CA VAL A 37 -1.37 8.13 6.36
C VAL A 37 -0.80 9.13 5.36
N ILE A 38 -1.05 8.90 4.07
CA ILE A 38 -0.69 9.81 2.99
C ILE A 38 -1.96 10.46 2.45
N LYS A 39 -2.07 11.78 2.60
CA LYS A 39 -3.16 12.55 1.99
C LYS A 39 -2.99 12.60 0.48
N SER A 40 -4.02 12.21 -0.24
CA SER A 40 -4.05 12.24 -1.70
C SER A 40 -5.50 12.26 -2.18
N ASP A 41 -5.74 12.91 -3.32
CA ASP A 41 -7.03 12.93 -4.01
C ASP A 41 -7.24 11.69 -4.92
N ASN A 42 -6.46 10.63 -4.70
CA ASN A 42 -6.52 9.44 -5.56
C ASN A 42 -7.46 8.41 -4.95
N ARG A 43 -7.89 7.42 -5.74
CA ARG A 43 -8.64 6.26 -5.23
C ARG A 43 -7.86 5.55 -4.13
N ASP A 44 -8.58 4.94 -3.18
CA ASP A 44 -8.01 4.25 -2.01
C ASP A 44 -6.93 3.22 -2.35
N ILE A 45 -7.07 2.52 -3.49
CA ILE A 45 -6.07 1.56 -3.97
C ILE A 45 -4.71 2.23 -4.27
N VAL A 46 -4.73 3.44 -4.84
CA VAL A 46 -3.52 4.21 -5.15
C VAL A 46 -2.93 4.78 -3.86
N ILE A 47 -3.78 5.19 -2.91
CA ILE A 47 -3.32 5.62 -1.58
C ILE A 47 -2.62 4.46 -0.87
N ALA A 48 -3.21 3.28 -0.87
CA ALA A 48 -2.62 2.08 -0.28
C ALA A 48 -1.24 1.76 -0.89
N LEU A 49 -1.11 1.76 -2.23
CA LEU A 49 0.18 1.54 -2.89
C LEU A 49 1.22 2.61 -2.52
N ARG A 50 0.82 3.88 -2.39
CA ARG A 50 1.72 4.95 -1.93
C ARG A 50 2.18 4.75 -0.50
N GLU A 51 1.28 4.33 0.38
CA GLU A 51 1.62 4.05 1.78
C GLU A 51 2.58 2.86 1.89
N ILE A 52 2.43 1.86 1.03
CA ILE A 52 3.36 0.71 0.93
C ILE A 52 4.72 1.17 0.41
N ALA A 53 4.78 1.90 -0.71
CA ALA A 53 6.02 2.44 -1.27
C ALA A 53 6.77 3.35 -0.27
N ALA A 54 6.03 4.14 0.52
CA ALA A 54 6.61 4.98 1.59
C ALA A 54 6.99 4.19 2.86
N GLY A 55 6.80 2.87 2.90
CA GLY A 55 7.08 2.02 4.06
C GLY A 55 6.21 2.31 5.28
N LYS A 56 5.06 2.99 5.10
CA LYS A 56 4.11 3.31 6.18
C LYS A 56 3.14 2.17 6.46
N VAL A 57 2.92 1.30 5.48
CA VAL A 57 2.12 0.08 5.59
C VAL A 57 3.00 -1.11 5.30
N ARG A 58 3.01 -2.08 6.20
CA ARG A 58 3.80 -3.31 6.14
C ARG A 58 3.06 -4.45 6.81
N TRP A 59 3.47 -5.68 6.53
CA TRP A 59 3.01 -6.84 7.27
C TRP A 59 3.44 -6.75 8.74
N ALA A 60 2.53 -7.11 9.66
CA ALA A 60 2.79 -7.08 11.09
C ALA A 60 3.69 -8.25 11.56
N VAL A 61 3.80 -9.31 10.74
CA VAL A 61 4.61 -10.49 11.03
C VAL A 61 5.79 -10.51 10.06
N PRO A 62 7.05 -10.59 10.53
CA PRO A 62 8.17 -10.85 9.65
C PRO A 62 7.98 -12.24 9.04
N GLN A 63 7.98 -12.32 7.70
CA GLN A 63 8.11 -13.59 6.99
C GLN A 63 9.56 -14.04 7.21
N THR A 64 9.80 -14.86 8.24
CA THR A 64 11.07 -15.56 8.48
C THR A 64 11.46 -16.44 7.30
#